data_AF-A0A6B3CNY8-F1
#
_entry.id   AF-A0A6B3CNY8-F1
#
_cell.length_a   1.000
_cell.length_b   1.000
_cell.length_c   1.000
_cell.angle_alpha   90.00
_cell.angle_beta   90.00
_cell.angle_gamma   90.00
#
_symmetry.space_group_name_H-M   'P 1'
#
loop_
_entity.id
_entity.type
_entity.pdbx_description
1 polymer ?
#
loop_
_entity_poly.entity_id
_entity_poly.type
_entity_poly.pdbx_seq_one_letter_code
_entity_poly.pdbx_strand_id
1 'polypeptide(L)' 'GKSTLIKIISGLHQHTEGEFLVDGGPVRFSSPRDALDRGIATVYQDLATVPLMPVWRNFFLGSEMTKGPWPVRRL' A
#
# COMPACT_ATOMS: atom_id res chain seq x y z
N GLY A 1 -14.60 -12.07 -9.15
CA GLY A 1 -13.42 -12.94 -8.94
C GLY A 1 -12.12 -12.16 -8.87
N LYS A 2 -11.63 -11.64 -10.01
CA LYS A 2 -10.30 -10.99 -10.11
C LYS A 2 -10.06 -9.82 -9.14
N SER A 3 -11.02 -8.90 -9.02
CA SER A 3 -10.84 -7.74 -8.14
C SER A 3 -10.76 -8.11 -6.66
N THR A 4 -11.44 -9.17 -6.24
CA THR A 4 -11.35 -9.69 -4.85
C THR A 4 -9.97 -10.27 -4.57
N LEU A 5 -9.40 -11.02 -5.53
CA LEU A 5 -8.05 -11.54 -5.42
C LEU A 5 -7.02 -10.42 -5.30
N ILE A 6 -7.13 -9.37 -6.13
CA ILE A 6 -6.24 -8.20 -6.06
C ILE A 6 -6.33 -7.53 -4.68
N LYS A 7 -7.54 -7.40 -4.11
CA LYS A 7 -7.72 -6.85 -2.75
C LYS A 7 -7.07 -7.71 -1.67
N ILE A 8 -7.05 -9.03 -1.84
CA ILE A 8 -6.40 -9.95 -0.91
C ILE A 8 -4.87 -9.83 -1.00
N ILE A 9 -4.33 -9.83 -2.23
CA ILE A 9 -2.89 -9.66 -2.49
C ILE A 9 -2.41 -8.30 -1.97
N SER A 10 -3.21 -7.26 -2.13
CA SER A 10 -2.89 -5.90 -1.66
C SER A 10 -3.06 -5.70 -0.15
N GLY A 11 -3.41 -6.74 0.61
CA GLY A 11 -3.66 -6.63 2.06
C GLY A 11 -4.87 -5.78 2.44
N LEU A 12 -5.78 -5.50 1.49
CA LEU A 12 -7.00 -4.72 1.73
C LEU A 12 -8.14 -5.60 2.28
N HIS A 13 -8.12 -6.89 1.96
CA HIS A 13 -9.00 -7.91 2.53
C HIS A 13 -8.20 -9.13 2.95
N GLN A 14 -8.62 -9.80 4.03
CA GLN A 14 -8.05 -11.09 4.39
C GLN A 14 -8.69 -12.22 3.59
N HIS A 15 -7.88 -13.22 3.27
CA HIS A 15 -8.39 -14.50 2.79
C HIS A 15 -9.04 -15.23 3.96
N THR A 16 -10.16 -15.92 3.70
CA THR A 16 -10.92 -16.63 4.72
C THR A 16 -10.34 -18.01 5.01
N GLU A 17 -9.81 -18.66 3.97
CA GLU A 17 -9.26 -20.02 4.01
C GLU A 17 -8.08 -20.15 3.04
N GLY A 18 -7.25 -21.17 3.23
CA GLY A 18 -6.03 -21.41 2.46
C GLY A 18 -4.79 -20.76 3.06
N GLU A 19 -3.67 -20.90 2.37
CA GLU A 19 -2.39 -20.29 2.76
C GLU A 19 -1.98 -19.25 1.73
N PHE A 20 -1.53 -18.09 2.23
CA PHE A 20 -0.89 -17.08 1.40
C PHE A 20 0.61 -17.05 1.73
N LEU A 21 1.44 -17.43 0.76
CA LEU A 21 2.89 -17.47 0.89
C LEU A 21 3.51 -16.34 0.06
N VAL A 22 4.46 -15.61 0.65
CA VAL A 22 5.33 -14.65 -0.05
C VAL A 22 6.76 -15.07 0.22
N ASP A 23 7.54 -15.27 -0.84
CA ASP A 23 8.91 -15.81 -0.78
C ASP A 23 9.01 -17.14 0.00
N GLY A 24 7.96 -17.97 -0.07
CA GLY A 24 7.88 -19.25 0.64
C GLY A 24 7.51 -19.14 2.13
N GLY A 25 7.35 -17.93 2.67
CA GLY A 25 6.91 -17.70 4.04
C GLY A 25 5.40 -17.39 4.13
N PRO A 26 4.66 -17.95 5.11
CA PRO A 26 3.25 -17.63 5.32
C PRO A 26 3.07 -16.19 5.75
N VAL A 27 2.16 -15.49 5.07
CA VAL A 27 1.82 -14.10 5.33
C VAL A 27 0.33 -13.95 5.59
N ARG A 28 0.03 -13.06 6.54
CA ARG A 28 -1.33 -12.63 6.81
C ARG A 28 -1.33 -11.12 6.93
N PHE A 29 -1.70 -10.44 5.85
CA PHE A 29 -1.75 -8.99 5.83
C PHE A 29 -2.94 -8.50 6.66
N SER A 30 -2.69 -7.55 7.56
CA SER A 30 -3.70 -6.85 8.33
C SER A 30 -4.00 -5.47 7.76
N SER A 31 -3.06 -4.94 6.98
CA SER A 31 -3.18 -3.66 6.30
C SER A 31 -2.48 -3.67 4.94
N PRO A 32 -2.84 -2.75 4.02
CA PRO A 32 -2.09 -2.56 2.77
C PRO A 32 -0.63 -2.15 2.97
N ARG A 33 -0.29 -1.55 4.13
CA ARG A 33 1.11 -1.21 4.46
C ARG A 33 1.95 -2.46 4.65
N ASP A 34 1.40 -3.49 5.30
CA ASP A 34 2.11 -4.76 5.53
C ASP A 34 2.49 -5.46 4.21
N ALA A 35 1.65 -5.29 3.17
CA ALA A 35 1.93 -5.79 1.83
C ALA A 35 3.05 -4.98 1.17
N LEU A 36 3.00 -3.65 1.33
CA LEU A 36 4.01 -2.72 0.82
C LEU A 36 5.40 -2.94 1.45
N ASP A 37 5.46 -3.15 2.76
CA ASP A 37 6.69 -3.43 3.51
C ASP A 37 7.36 -4.75 3.05
N ARG A 38 6.58 -5.66 2.48
CA ARG A 38 7.05 -6.90 1.83
C ARG A 38 7.29 -6.76 0.33
N GLY A 39 7.27 -5.54 -0.21
CA GLY A 39 7.53 -5.26 -1.63
C GLY A 39 6.34 -5.46 -2.56
N ILE A 40 5.13 -5.70 -2.04
CA ILE A 40 3.92 -5.88 -2.85
C ILE A 40 3.24 -4.52 -3.04
N ALA A 41 3.58 -3.84 -4.14
CA ALA A 41 2.90 -2.63 -4.57
C ALA A 41 1.73 -2.98 -5.50
N THR A 42 0.52 -2.51 -5.17
CA THR A 42 -0.67 -2.76 -5.99
C THR A 42 -1.08 -1.48 -6.71
N VAL A 43 -1.13 -1.52 -8.04
CA VAL A 43 -1.66 -0.41 -8.86
C VAL A 43 -3.14 -0.67 -9.08
N TYR A 44 -3.99 0.15 -8.48
CA TYR A 44 -5.43 0.09 -8.73
C TYR A 44 -5.75 0.71 -10.09
N GLN A 45 -6.78 0.18 -10.77
CA GLN A 45 -7.23 0.67 -12.08
C GLN A 45 -7.72 2.13 -12.01
N ASP A 46 -8.17 2.56 -10.84
CA ASP A 46 -8.44 3.96 -10.54
C ASP A 46 -7.21 4.54 -9.82
N LEU A 47 -6.36 5.20 -10.60
CA LEU A 47 -5.23 5.94 -10.07
C LEU A 47 -5.79 7.09 -9.25
N ALA A 48 -5.72 7.00 -7.92
CA ALA A 48 -5.95 8.14 -7.02
C ALA A 48 -4.82 9.19 -7.13
N THR A 49 -4.35 9.45 -8.35
CA THR A 49 -3.44 10.54 -8.68
C THR A 49 -4.19 11.85 -8.52
N VAL A 50 -3.63 12.79 -7.75
CA VAL A 50 -4.19 14.14 -7.64
C VAL A 50 -3.83 14.87 -8.93
N PRO A 51 -4.79 15.14 -9.85
CA PRO A 51 -4.47 15.66 -11.19
C PRO A 51 -3.92 17.08 -11.15
N LEU A 52 -4.24 17.80 -10.07
CA LEU A 52 -3.82 19.18 -9.82
C LEU A 52 -2.40 19.29 -9.24
N MET A 53 -1.68 18.17 -9.06
CA MET A 53 -0.33 18.15 -8.51
C MET A 53 0.69 17.68 -9.56
N PRO A 54 1.90 18.29 -9.60
CA PRO A 54 2.97 17.84 -10.48
C PRO A 54 3.28 16.35 -10.29
N VAL A 55 3.63 15.66 -11.38
CA VAL A 55 3.96 14.22 -11.39
C VAL A 55 4.99 13.87 -10.32
N TRP A 56 6.06 14.66 -10.20
CA TRP A 56 7.10 14.45 -9.19
C TRP A 56 6.55 14.47 -7.76
N ARG A 57 5.54 15.29 -7.47
CA ARG A 57 4.95 15.40 -6.13
C ARG A 57 4.02 14.21 -5.82
N ASN A 58 3.34 13.66 -6.83
CA ASN A 58 2.57 12.42 -6.67
C ASN A 58 3.46 11.22 -6.27
N PHE A 59 4.73 11.19 -6.69
CA PHE A 59 5.68 10.14 -6.27
C PHE A 59 6.08 10.24 -4.79
N PHE A 60 6.12 11.44 -4.21
CA PHE A 60 6.44 11.65 -2.80
C PHE A 60 5.22 11.60 -1.88
N LEU A 61 4.01 11.65 -2.43
CA LEU A 61 2.74 11.64 -1.71
C LEU A 61 2.60 10.36 -0.89
N GLY A 62 2.56 10.48 0.43
CA GLY A 62 2.53 9.34 1.36
C GLY A 62 3.89 8.86 1.88
N SER A 63 5.00 9.33 1.31
CA SER A 63 6.37 9.12 1.80
C SER A 63 7.10 10.44 2.09
N GLU A 64 6.34 11.50 2.37
CA GLU A 64 6.89 12.84 2.58
C GLU A 64 7.82 12.84 3.81
N MET A 65 9.06 13.30 3.59
CA MET A 65 10.07 13.39 4.64
C MET A 65 9.69 14.48 5.65
N THR A 66 8.89 14.11 6.65
CA THR A 66 8.54 15.04 7.73
C THR A 66 9.75 15.33 8.61
N LYS A 67 10.17 16.61 8.67
CA LYS A 67 11.22 17.07 9.58
C LYS A 67 10.59 17.68 10.84
N GLY A 68 11.12 17.30 12.01
CA GLY A 68 10.76 17.89 13.30
C GLY A 68 10.09 16.92 14.30
N PRO A 69 10.09 17.27 15.60
CA PRO A 69 9.42 16.50 16.63
C PRO A 69 7.90 16.60 16.48
N TRP A 70 7.21 15.48 16.65
CA TRP A 70 5.76 15.42 16.78
C TRP A 70 5.35 16.31 17.97
N PRO A 71 4.48 17.34 17.86
CA PRO A 71 3.39 17.56 16.89
C PRO A 71 3.63 18.67 15.84
N VAL A 72 4.85 19.24 15.75
CA VAL A 72 5.15 20.40 14.88
C VAL A 72 5.77 19.98 13.54
N ARG A 73 5.47 18.76 13.08
CA ARG A 73 6.00 18.25 11.81
C ARG A 73 5.49 19.11 10.66
N ARG A 74 6.41 19.77 9.97
CA ARG A 74 6.12 20.50 8.73
C ARG A 74 6.46 19.62 7.52
N LEU A 75 5.58 19.72 6.53
CA LEU A 75 5.76 19.24 5.15
C LEU A 75 6.87 20.03 4.44
#